data_AF-A0A2D4KD42-F1
#
_entry.id   AF-A0A2D4KD42-F1
#
_cell.length_a   1.000
_cell.length_b   1.000
_cell.length_c   1.000
_cell.angle_alpha   90.00
_cell.angle_beta   90.00
_cell.angle_gamma   90.00
#
_symmetry.space_group_name_H-M   'P 1'
#
loop_
_entity.id
_entity.type
_entity.pdbx_description
1 polymer ?
#
loop_
_entity_poly.entity_id
_entity_poly.type
_entity_poly.pdbx_seq_one_letter_code
_entity_poly.pdbx_strand_id
1 'polypeptide(L)'
;VNSFPGLEKFQGAFFHSREYKGPEKFRGKKVLVIGLGNSGSDIAVELSHTASQVCISSRSGSWIMSRVWDKGYPWDMLIVTRFESFLKDTLPTAISDWLYVRKMNRWFKHENYGLIPVNRILRKEPV
;
A
#
# COMPACT_ATOMS: atom_id res chain seq x y z
N VAL A 1 -8.64 -13.03 -14.78
CA VAL A 1 -9.89 -13.74 -14.42
C VAL A 1 -9.58 -15.16 -13.91
N ASN A 2 -8.77 -15.94 -14.63
CA ASN A 2 -8.43 -17.34 -14.28
C ASN A 2 -7.75 -17.58 -12.91
N SER A 3 -7.21 -16.54 -12.26
CA SER A 3 -6.54 -16.65 -10.96
C SER A 3 -7.49 -16.56 -9.75
N PHE A 4 -8.79 -16.32 -9.97
CA PHE A 4 -9.79 -16.25 -8.91
C PHE A 4 -10.89 -17.28 -9.16
N PRO A 5 -10.76 -18.50 -8.60
CA PRO A 5 -11.76 -19.55 -8.77
C PRO A 5 -13.15 -19.10 -8.29
N GLY A 6 -14.20 -19.36 -9.07
CA GLY A 6 -15.57 -18.99 -8.71
C GLY A 6 -15.96 -17.55 -9.07
N LEU A 7 -15.05 -16.75 -9.65
CA LEU A 7 -15.35 -15.39 -10.08
C LEU A 7 -16.48 -15.35 -11.12
N GLU A 8 -16.62 -16.39 -11.95
CA GLU A 8 -17.71 -16.56 -12.91
C GLU A 8 -19.10 -16.69 -12.26
N LYS A 9 -19.17 -17.06 -10.97
CA LYS A 9 -20.42 -17.16 -10.20
C LYS A 9 -20.75 -15.86 -9.47
N PHE A 10 -19.86 -14.87 -9.48
CA PHE A 10 -20.07 -13.61 -8.80
C PHE A 10 -21.13 -12.78 -9.54
N GLN A 11 -22.22 -12.48 -8.85
CA GLN A 11 -23.37 -11.74 -9.43
C GLN A 11 -23.22 -10.22 -9.36
N GLY A 12 -22.20 -9.71 -8.64
CA GLY A 12 -21.92 -8.29 -8.56
C GLY A 12 -21.10 -7.77 -9.74
N ALA A 13 -21.00 -6.45 -9.86
CA ALA A 13 -20.13 -5.83 -10.85
C ALA A 13 -18.65 -5.90 -10.39
N PHE A 14 -17.75 -6.18 -11.32
CA PHE A 14 -16.31 -6.09 -11.11
C PHE A 14 -15.65 -5.48 -12.35
N PHE A 15 -14.55 -4.77 -12.17
CA PHE A 15 -13.79 -4.09 -13.23
C PHE A 15 -12.36 -3.85 -12.74
N HIS A 16 -11.43 -3.52 -13.65
CA HIS A 16 -10.04 -3.22 -13.28
C HIS A 16 -9.88 -1.75 -12.84
N SER A 17 -8.89 -1.43 -12.01
CA SER A 17 -8.64 -0.04 -11.54
C SER A 17 -8.56 1.00 -12.66
N ARG A 18 -8.13 0.59 -13.86
CA ARG A 18 -8.10 1.42 -15.08
C ARG A 18 -9.47 2.03 -15.46
N GLU A 19 -10.55 1.33 -15.14
CA GLU A 19 -11.92 1.73 -15.46
C GLU A 19 -12.56 2.59 -14.35
N TYR A 20 -11.92 2.69 -13.18
CA TYR A 20 -12.38 3.55 -12.11
C TYR A 20 -12.28 5.03 -12.51
N LYS A 21 -13.34 5.81 -12.22
CA LYS A 21 -13.42 7.24 -12.53
C LYS A 21 -13.98 8.11 -11.39
N GLY A 22 -14.48 7.51 -10.32
CA GLY A 22 -15.03 8.24 -9.19
C GLY A 22 -15.96 7.41 -8.33
N PRO A 23 -16.36 7.93 -7.16
CA PRO A 23 -16.95 7.12 -6.10
C PRO A 23 -18.48 7.05 -6.14
N GLU A 24 -19.13 7.94 -6.92
CA GLU A 24 -20.58 8.17 -6.83
C GLU A 24 -21.44 6.91 -7.04
N LYS A 25 -21.02 6.02 -7.95
CA LYS A 25 -21.74 4.77 -8.25
C LYS A 25 -21.68 3.74 -7.12
N PHE A 26 -20.83 3.96 -6.12
CA PHE A 26 -20.55 3.02 -5.02
C PHE A 26 -21.16 3.44 -3.69
N ARG A 27 -21.91 4.55 -3.67
CA ARG A 27 -22.55 5.06 -2.46
C ARG A 27 -23.42 3.98 -1.78
N GLY A 28 -23.16 3.72 -0.50
CA GLY A 28 -23.86 2.71 0.28
C GLY A 28 -23.64 1.26 -0.17
N LYS A 29 -22.68 0.98 -1.07
CA LYS A 29 -22.34 -0.38 -1.51
C LYS A 29 -21.24 -0.99 -0.65
N LYS A 30 -21.18 -2.32 -0.63
CA LYS A 30 -20.02 -3.07 -0.11
C LYS A 30 -19.04 -3.28 -1.25
N VAL A 31 -17.80 -2.85 -1.09
CA VAL A 31 -16.76 -2.91 -2.12
C VAL A 31 -15.55 -3.69 -1.63
N LEU A 32 -15.02 -4.56 -2.49
CA LEU A 32 -13.77 -5.27 -2.29
C LEU A 32 -12.75 -4.78 -3.33
N VAL A 33 -11.65 -4.22 -2.88
CA VAL A 33 -10.51 -3.84 -3.73
C VAL A 33 -9.45 -4.94 -3.65
N ILE A 34 -9.00 -5.42 -4.80
CA ILE A 34 -7.98 -6.46 -4.89
C ILE A 34 -6.62 -5.83 -5.20
N GLY A 35 -5.67 -5.97 -4.28
CA GLY A 35 -4.31 -5.45 -4.38
C GLY A 35 -4.06 -4.21 -3.53
N LEU A 36 -2.99 -4.25 -2.75
CA LEU A 36 -2.49 -3.13 -1.96
C LEU A 36 -1.32 -2.46 -2.71
N GLY A 37 -1.65 -1.77 -3.79
CA GLY A 37 -0.74 -0.85 -4.49
C GLY A 37 -1.25 0.58 -4.38
N ASN A 38 -0.53 1.55 -4.96
CA ASN A 38 -0.92 2.97 -4.95
C ASN A 38 -2.36 3.18 -5.45
N SER A 39 -2.70 2.67 -6.64
CA SER A 39 -4.06 2.79 -7.18
C SER A 39 -5.13 2.10 -6.32
N GLY A 40 -4.82 0.92 -5.78
CA GLY A 40 -5.78 0.18 -4.94
C GLY A 40 -6.07 0.92 -3.64
N SER A 41 -5.06 1.56 -3.07
CA SER A 41 -5.16 2.31 -1.81
C SER A 41 -5.87 3.63 -2.01
N ASP A 42 -5.54 4.40 -3.06
CA ASP A 42 -6.25 5.64 -3.39
C ASP A 42 -7.74 5.37 -3.67
N ILE A 43 -8.07 4.35 -4.47
CA ILE A 43 -9.46 3.96 -4.75
C ILE A 43 -10.17 3.51 -3.47
N ALA A 44 -9.52 2.70 -2.64
CA ALA A 44 -10.14 2.21 -1.41
C ALA A 44 -10.42 3.35 -0.41
N VAL A 45 -9.49 4.30 -0.28
CA VAL A 45 -9.66 5.48 0.57
C VAL A 45 -10.78 6.36 0.03
N GLU A 46 -10.79 6.68 -1.27
CA GLU A 46 -11.85 7.49 -1.90
C GLU A 46 -13.24 6.86 -1.72
N LEU A 47 -13.35 5.54 -1.92
CA LEU A 47 -14.58 4.80 -1.71
C LEU A 47 -14.99 4.71 -0.24
N SER A 48 -14.04 4.70 0.71
CA SER A 48 -14.33 4.58 2.14
C SER A 48 -15.18 5.73 2.68
N HIS A 49 -15.18 6.88 2.00
CA HIS A 49 -16.00 8.03 2.36
C HIS A 49 -17.48 7.92 1.94
N THR A 50 -17.83 7.04 1.00
CA THR A 50 -19.19 6.99 0.43
C THR A 50 -19.81 5.60 0.42
N ALA A 51 -19.00 4.55 0.31
CA ALA A 51 -19.43 3.15 0.37
C ALA A 51 -19.86 2.76 1.80
N SER A 52 -20.70 1.74 1.94
CA SER A 52 -21.10 1.24 3.26
C SER A 52 -19.95 0.51 3.96
N GLN A 53 -19.09 -0.14 3.19
CA GLN A 53 -17.91 -0.86 3.67
C GLN A 53 -16.94 -1.07 2.51
N VAL A 54 -15.65 -0.85 2.76
CA VAL A 54 -14.57 -1.14 1.81
C VAL A 54 -13.59 -2.10 2.47
N CYS A 55 -13.27 -3.19 1.78
CA CYS A 55 -12.23 -4.12 2.17
C CYS A 55 -11.11 -4.12 1.13
N ILE A 56 -9.86 -4.27 1.57
CA ILE A 56 -8.71 -4.45 0.68
C ILE A 56 -8.19 -5.88 0.87
N SER A 57 -8.01 -6.62 -0.22
CA SER A 57 -7.36 -7.92 -0.24
C SER A 57 -5.92 -7.78 -0.72
N SER A 58 -4.96 -8.23 0.08
CA SER A 58 -3.54 -8.22 -0.26
C SER A 58 -2.92 -9.60 -0.07
N ARG A 59 -2.04 -10.00 -1.00
CA ARG A 59 -1.29 -11.26 -0.89
C ARG A 59 -0.09 -11.12 0.04
N SER A 60 0.63 -10.00 -0.08
CA SER A 60 1.97 -9.86 0.47
C SER A 60 2.11 -8.69 1.44
N GLY A 61 1.07 -7.89 1.68
CA GLY A 61 1.19 -6.61 2.39
C GLY A 61 2.00 -5.58 1.61
N SER A 62 2.17 -4.39 2.19
CA SER A 62 3.02 -3.31 1.68
C SER A 62 3.40 -2.35 2.81
N TRP A 63 4.59 -1.76 2.74
CA TRP A 63 4.92 -0.60 3.56
C TRP A 63 4.08 0.59 3.08
N ILE A 64 3.46 1.30 4.03
CA ILE A 64 2.70 2.51 3.76
C ILE A 64 3.55 3.72 4.17
N MET A 65 3.68 4.67 3.27
CA MET A 65 4.42 5.91 3.46
C MET A 65 3.53 7.11 3.15
N SER A 66 3.62 8.12 4.01
CA SER A 66 2.99 9.41 3.74
C SER A 66 3.86 10.25 2.81
N ARG A 67 3.21 11.02 1.92
CA ARG A 67 3.90 12.06 1.14
C ARG A 67 4.58 13.10 2.05
N VAL A 68 3.92 13.40 3.18
CA VAL A 68 4.42 14.29 4.23
C VAL A 68 5.26 13.47 5.19
N TRP A 69 6.56 13.78 5.27
CA TRP A 69 7.53 13.03 6.04
C TRP A 69 8.08 13.85 7.22
N ASP A 70 9.32 13.57 7.61
CA ASP A 70 10.02 14.24 8.71
C ASP A 70 9.97 15.76 8.56
N LYS A 71 9.52 16.45 9.63
CA LYS A 71 9.35 17.91 9.71
C LYS A 71 8.43 18.52 8.63
N GLY A 72 7.57 17.72 8.01
CA GLY A 72 6.63 18.18 7.00
C GLY A 72 7.19 18.29 5.58
N TYR A 73 8.47 17.92 5.37
CA TYR A 73 9.05 17.90 4.04
C TYR A 73 8.56 16.70 3.22
N PRO A 74 8.57 16.80 1.89
CA PRO A 74 8.36 15.66 1.00
C PRO A 74 9.36 14.52 1.27
N TRP A 75 8.87 13.27 1.27
CA TRP A 75 9.69 12.10 1.61
C TRP A 75 10.87 11.87 0.64
N ASP A 76 10.69 12.15 -0.63
CA ASP A 76 11.65 11.93 -1.70
C ASP A 76 12.89 12.81 -1.53
N MET A 77 12.70 14.08 -1.17
CA MET A 77 13.78 15.03 -0.87
C MET A 77 14.68 14.58 0.29
N LEU A 78 14.14 13.78 1.22
CA LEU A 78 14.87 13.33 2.41
C LEU A 78 15.46 11.93 2.26
N ILE A 79 14.79 11.03 1.54
CA ILE A 79 15.16 9.62 1.44
C ILE A 79 16.01 9.35 0.20
N VAL A 80 15.76 10.04 -0.92
CA VAL A 80 16.47 9.84 -2.19
C VAL A 80 17.66 10.80 -2.25
N THR A 81 18.64 10.59 -1.38
CA THR A 81 19.86 11.40 -1.32
C THR A 81 21.11 10.56 -1.58
N ARG A 82 22.19 11.17 -2.08
CA ARG A 82 23.45 10.45 -2.34
C ARG A 82 24.04 9.81 -1.08
N PHE A 83 23.87 10.47 0.07
CA PHE A 83 24.33 9.94 1.35
C PHE A 83 23.51 8.73 1.80
N GLU A 84 22.19 8.76 1.68
CA GLU A 84 21.32 7.61 1.97
C GLU A 84 21.62 6.42 1.04
N SER A 85 21.84 6.67 -0.27
CA SER A 85 22.27 5.62 -1.20
C SER A 85 23.63 5.03 -0.80
N PHE A 86 24.60 5.88 -0.44
CA PHE A 86 25.91 5.43 0.04
C PHE A 86 25.80 4.55 1.29
N LEU A 87 24.99 4.96 2.28
CA LEU A 87 24.75 4.15 3.48
C LEU A 87 24.10 2.82 3.14
N LYS A 88 23.08 2.84 2.27
CA LYS A 88 22.36 1.66 1.81
C LYS A 88 23.30 0.62 1.18
N ASP A 89 24.24 1.08 0.37
CA ASP A 89 25.13 0.24 -0.44
C ASP A 89 26.40 -0.19 0.33
N THR A 90 26.84 0.58 1.32
CA THR A 90 28.08 0.32 2.07
C THR A 90 27.84 -0.45 3.37
N LEU A 91 26.68 -0.27 4.02
CA LEU A 91 26.37 -0.95 5.27
C LEU A 91 26.14 -2.45 5.05
N PRO A 92 26.52 -3.31 6.02
CA PRO A 92 26.11 -4.71 6.03
C PRO A 92 24.59 -4.84 5.89
N THR A 93 24.13 -5.79 5.07
CA THR A 93 22.71 -5.97 4.73
C THR A 93 21.83 -6.09 5.96
N ALA A 94 22.24 -6.84 6.98
CA ALA A 94 21.49 -6.98 8.23
C ALA A 94 21.21 -5.62 8.93
N ILE A 95 22.17 -4.70 8.95
CA ILE A 95 22.02 -3.37 9.54
C ILE A 95 21.15 -2.49 8.63
N SER A 96 21.44 -2.53 7.33
CA SER A 96 20.73 -1.78 6.29
C SER A 96 19.23 -2.14 6.25
N ASP A 97 18.91 -3.42 6.41
CA ASP A 97 17.55 -3.97 6.41
C ASP A 97 16.83 -3.66 7.73
N TRP A 98 17.53 -3.79 8.87
CA TRP A 98 17.00 -3.41 10.16
C TRP A 98 16.63 -1.91 10.21
N LEU A 99 17.50 -1.03 9.72
CA LEU A 99 17.23 0.41 9.62
C LEU A 99 16.03 0.70 8.72
N TYR A 100 15.95 0.03 7.57
CA TYR A 100 14.83 0.17 6.63
C TYR A 100 13.49 -0.21 7.29
N VAL A 101 13.39 -1.40 7.89
CA VAL A 101 12.16 -1.87 8.55
C VAL A 101 11.78 -0.96 9.72
N ARG A 102 12.78 -0.48 10.47
CA ARG A 102 12.57 0.48 11.55
C ARG A 102 12.02 1.81 11.04
N LYS A 103 12.58 2.35 9.94
CA LYS A 103 12.13 3.60 9.31
C LYS A 103 10.68 3.49 8.83
N MET A 104 10.31 2.37 8.21
CA MET A 104 8.94 2.14 7.74
C MET A 104 7.91 2.05 8.87
N ASN A 105 8.28 1.50 10.04
CA ASN A 105 7.38 1.43 11.19
C ASN A 105 7.35 2.70 12.08
N ARG A 106 8.03 3.79 11.69
CA ARG A 106 8.06 5.04 12.50
C ARG A 106 6.71 5.73 12.57
N TRP A 107 5.92 5.68 11.49
CA TRP A 107 4.63 6.36 11.45
C TRP A 107 3.58 5.60 12.25
N PHE A 108 3.44 4.31 11.98
CA PHE A 108 2.61 3.39 12.75
C PHE A 108 3.14 1.96 12.64
N LYS A 109 2.74 1.10 13.59
CA LYS A 109 3.08 -0.33 13.57
C LYS A 109 2.24 -1.04 12.52
N HIS A 110 2.84 -1.46 11.41
CA HIS A 110 2.12 -2.09 10.31
C HIS A 110 1.48 -3.43 10.69
N GLU A 111 2.02 -4.11 11.70
CA GLU A 111 1.48 -5.35 12.26
C GLU A 111 0.06 -5.15 12.81
N ASN A 112 -0.17 -4.06 13.54
CA ASN A 112 -1.46 -3.76 14.17
C ASN A 112 -2.57 -3.44 13.16
N TYR A 113 -2.19 -3.02 11.96
CA TYR A 113 -3.11 -2.66 10.88
C TYR A 113 -3.26 -3.78 9.84
N GLY A 114 -2.57 -4.92 10.02
CA GLY A 114 -2.61 -6.03 9.07
C GLY A 114 -1.95 -5.72 7.71
N LEU A 115 -1.04 -4.74 7.66
CA LEU A 115 -0.41 -4.26 6.42
C LEU A 115 1.04 -4.75 6.26
N ILE A 116 1.60 -5.40 7.29
CA ILE A 116 2.99 -5.80 7.30
C ILE A 116 3.35 -6.67 6.08
N PRO A 117 4.44 -6.34 5.35
CA PRO A 117 4.87 -7.17 4.24
C PRO A 117 5.32 -8.56 4.68
N VAL A 118 4.98 -9.59 3.89
CA VAL A 118 5.44 -10.98 4.12
C VAL A 118 6.96 -11.04 4.11
N ASN A 119 7.59 -10.42 3.10
CA ASN A 119 9.03 -10.17 3.10
C ASN A 119 9.29 -8.72 3.50
N ARG A 120 9.56 -8.50 4.80
CA ARG A 120 9.78 -7.18 5.41
C ARG A 120 11.00 -6.45 4.83
N ILE A 121 11.99 -7.22 4.39
CA ILE A 121 13.29 -6.74 3.94
C ILE A 121 13.25 -6.32 2.47
N LEU A 122 12.29 -6.85 1.69
CA LEU A 122 12.16 -6.50 0.30
C LEU A 122 11.88 -5.01 0.12
N ARG A 123 12.81 -4.31 -0.52
CA ARG A 123 12.73 -2.88 -0.87
C ARG A 123 11.89 -2.66 -2.14
N LYS A 124 10.67 -3.18 -2.12
CA LYS A 124 9.65 -2.91 -3.14
C LYS A 124 9.14 -1.47 -2.98
N GLU A 125 8.66 -0.88 -4.07
CA GLU A 125 7.97 0.41 -4.01
C GLU A 125 6.85 0.37 -2.95
N PRO A 126 6.90 1.26 -1.94
CA PRO A 126 5.88 1.37 -0.91
C PRO A 126 4.62 2.03 -1.48
N VAL A 127 3.54 1.97 -0.69
CA VAL A 127 2.25 2.60 -0.99
C VAL A 127 2.16 3.95 -0.28
#